data_AF-A0A354PI99-F1
#
_entry.id   AF-A0A354PI99-F1
#
_cell.length_a   1.000
_cell.length_b   1.000
_cell.length_c   1.000
_cell.angle_alpha   90.00
_cell.angle_beta   90.00
_cell.angle_gamma   90.00
#
_symmetry.space_group_name_H-M   'P 1'
#
loop_
_entity.id
_entity.type
_entity.pdbx_description
1 polymer ?
#
loop_
_entity_poly.entity_id
_entity_poly.type
_entity_poly.pdbx_seq_one_letter_code
_entity_poly.pdbx_strand_id
1 'polypeptide(L)' 'MEIETFIDTLNPEQQQVAFDLLWQRLAADSRSLDSPAWHGDVLAYRTANPSNEPSMSVAEAKIAVKRIVDERRSSQ' A
#
# COMPACT_ATOMS: atom_id res chain seq x y z
N MET A 1 -16.64 -15.56 11.03
CA MET A 1 -16.05 -14.24 11.34
C MET A 1 -15.59 -13.67 10.02
N GLU A 2 -16.19 -12.57 9.59
CA GLU A 2 -15.79 -11.92 8.34
C GLU A 2 -14.35 -11.41 8.47
N ILE A 3 -13.59 -11.45 7.37
CA ILE A 3 -12.17 -11.08 7.36
C ILE A 3 -12.01 -9.62 7.78
N GLU A 4 -12.94 -8.74 7.39
CA GLU A 4 -12.91 -7.33 7.81
C GLU A 4 -13.01 -7.21 9.34
N THR A 5 -13.93 -7.95 9.97
CA THR A 5 -14.09 -7.93 11.43
C THR A 5 -12.82 -8.42 12.16
N PHE A 6 -12.09 -9.37 11.59
CA PHE A 6 -10.81 -9.78 12.15
C PHE A 6 -9.73 -8.70 12.02
N ILE A 7 -9.62 -8.07 10.85
CA ILE A 7 -8.64 -6.99 10.61
C ILE A 7 -8.87 -5.82 11.57
N ASP A 8 -10.13 -5.47 11.83
CA ASP A 8 -10.50 -4.39 12.76
C ASP A 8 -10.08 -4.66 14.21
N THR A 9 -9.86 -5.93 14.59
CA THR A 9 -9.37 -6.29 15.93
C THR A 9 -7.85 -6.13 16.08
N LEU A 10 -7.13 -5.98 14.97
CA LEU A 10 -5.67 -5.84 14.96
C LEU A 10 -5.29 -4.38 15.17
N ASN A 11 -4.31 -4.15 16.05
CA ASN A 11 -3.66 -2.84 16.14
C ASN A 11 -2.76 -2.58 14.90
N PRO A 12 -2.28 -1.35 14.66
CA PRO A 12 -1.51 -1.02 13.45
C PRO A 12 -0.23 -1.85 13.25
N GLU A 13 0.47 -2.21 14.32
CA GLU A 13 1.66 -3.06 14.24
C GLU A 13 1.29 -4.50 13.84
N GLN A 14 0.22 -5.04 14.43
CA GLN A 14 -0.32 -6.35 14.07
C GLN A 14 -0.84 -6.38 12.63
N GLN A 15 -1.46 -5.31 12.15
CA GLN A 15 -1.89 -5.18 10.76
C GLN A 15 -0.69 -5.22 9.81
N GLN A 16 0.40 -4.52 10.14
CA GLN A 16 1.63 -4.55 9.34
C GLN A 16 2.23 -5.96 9.28
N VAL A 17 2.34 -6.65 10.43
CA VAL A 17 2.86 -8.02 10.49
C VAL A 17 1.95 -8.98 9.72
N ALA A 18 0.63 -8.87 9.87
CA ALA A 18 -0.33 -9.69 9.13
C ALA A 18 -0.22 -9.47 7.61
N PHE A 19 -0.07 -8.21 7.18
CA PHE A 19 0.15 -7.87 5.78
C PHE A 19 1.43 -8.50 5.23
N ASP A 20 2.55 -8.38 5.95
CA ASP A 20 3.83 -8.96 5.50
C ASP A 20 3.76 -10.49 5.38
N LEU A 21 3.11 -11.17 6.33
CA LEU A 21 2.89 -12.62 6.29
C LEU A 21 1.99 -13.05 5.13
N LEU A 22 0.91 -12.31 4.87
CA LEU A 22 0.03 -12.56 3.73
C LEU A 22 0.78 -12.35 2.42
N TRP A 23 1.54 -11.26 2.30
CA TRP A 23 2.34 -10.96 1.12
C TRP A 23 3.35 -12.08 0.82
N GLN A 24 4.10 -12.53 1.82
CA GLN A 24 5.06 -13.64 1.64
C GLN A 24 4.40 -14.92 1.14
N ARG A 25 3.22 -15.27 1.68
CA ARG A 25 2.48 -16.46 1.27
C ARG A 25 1.96 -16.35 -0.16
N LEU A 26 1.41 -15.21 -0.54
CA LEU A 26 0.89 -14.97 -1.89
C LEU A 26 2.04 -14.91 -2.91
N ALA A 27 3.18 -14.32 -2.56
CA ALA A 27 4.34 -14.26 -3.43
C ALA A 27 5.02 -15.64 -3.64
N ALA A 28 4.92 -16.54 -2.65
CA ALA A 28 5.44 -17.90 -2.75
C ALA A 28 4.53 -18.84 -3.54
N ASP A 29 3.28 -18.44 -3.78
CA ASP A 29 2.30 -19.23 -4.51
C ASP A 29 2.28 -18.80 -5.99
N SER A 30 2.46 -19.76 -6.90
CA SER A 30 2.49 -19.50 -8.35
C SER A 30 1.10 -19.34 -8.97
N ARG A 31 0.04 -19.46 -8.18
CA ARG A 31 -1.32 -19.21 -8.64
C ARG A 31 -1.44 -17.76 -9.10
N SER A 32 -1.85 -17.59 -10.36
CA SER A 32 -2.24 -16.30 -10.93
C SER A 32 -3.39 -15.74 -10.10
N LEU A 33 -3.08 -14.84 -9.17
CA LEU A 33 -4.09 -14.03 -8.52
C LEU A 33 -4.53 -12.98 -9.53
N ASP A 34 -5.83 -12.93 -9.81
CA ASP A 34 -6.38 -11.86 -10.60
C ASP A 34 -6.09 -10.53 -9.90
N SER A 35 -5.52 -9.60 -10.65
CA SER A 35 -5.36 -8.25 -10.15
C SER A 35 -6.74 -7.67 -9.83
N PRO A 36 -6.90 -6.92 -8.73
CA PRO A 36 -8.15 -6.23 -8.45
C PRO A 36 -8.59 -5.37 -9.64
N ALA A 37 -9.90 -5.23 -9.88
CA ALA A 37 -10.44 -4.51 -11.03
C ALA A 37 -9.90 -3.07 -11.16
N TRP A 38 -9.64 -2.40 -10.02
CA TRP A 38 -9.07 -1.04 -9.98
C TRP A 38 -7.59 -0.96 -10.41
N HIS A 39 -6.87 -2.08 -10.46
CA HIS A 39 -5.42 -2.07 -10.71
C HIS A 39 -5.09 -1.51 -12.11
N GLY A 40 -5.90 -1.87 -13.12
CA GLY A 40 -5.75 -1.34 -14.48
C GLY A 40 -5.88 0.18 -14.54
N ASP A 41 -6.87 0.74 -13.84
CA ASP A 41 -7.10 2.19 -13.79
C ASP A 41 -5.93 2.93 -13.14
N VAL A 42 -5.38 2.38 -12.06
CA VAL A 42 -4.19 2.94 -11.39
C VAL A 42 -2.98 2.94 -12.32
N LEU A 43 -2.76 1.87 -13.08
CA LEU A 43 -1.66 1.81 -14.04
C LEU A 43 -1.85 2.82 -15.17
N ALA A 44 -3.05 2.86 -15.78
CA ALA A 44 -3.36 3.82 -16.84
C ALA A 44 -3.16 5.26 -16.39
N TYR A 45 -3.63 5.59 -15.18
CA TYR A 45 -3.42 6.91 -14.58
C TYR A 45 -1.93 7.23 -14.40
N ARG A 46 -1.14 6.31 -13.85
CA ARG A 46 0.31 6.52 -13.64
C ARG A 46 1.08 6.65 -14.94
N THR A 47 0.71 5.90 -15.97
CA THR A 47 1.32 6.01 -17.30
C THR A 47 0.99 7.35 -17.96
N ALA A 48 -0.23 7.86 -17.79
CA ALA A 48 -0.62 9.16 -18.30
C ALA A 48 -0.03 10.33 -17.49
N ASN A 49 0.30 10.10 -16.22
CA ASN A 49 0.81 11.12 -15.29
C ASN A 49 2.16 10.68 -14.68
N PRO A 50 3.23 10.60 -15.50
CA PRO A 50 4.55 10.25 -14.99
C PRO A 50 5.05 11.31 -14.00
N SER A 51 5.71 10.86 -12.94
CA SER A 51 6.34 11.77 -11.98
C SER A 51 7.54 12.47 -12.62
N ASN A 52 7.64 13.78 -12.43
CA ASN A 52 8.84 14.55 -12.76
C ASN A 52 9.86 14.55 -11.61
N GLU A 53 9.47 14.04 -10.44
CA GLU A 53 10.37 13.92 -9.28
C GLU A 53 11.42 12.82 -9.52
N PRO A 54 12.66 13.02 -9.03
CA PRO A 54 13.69 12.00 -9.12
C PRO A 54 13.27 10.72 -8.39
N SER A 55 13.75 9.59 -8.92
CA SER A 55 13.64 8.29 -8.26
C SER A 55 14.21 8.36 -6.85
N MET A 56 13.45 7.89 -5.87
CA MET A 56 13.87 7.81 -4.46
C MET A 56 13.78 6.37 -3.97
N SER A 57 14.58 6.04 -2.96
CA SER A 57 14.47 4.74 -2.30
C SER A 57 13.12 4.59 -1.58
N VAL A 58 12.69 3.35 -1.34
CA VAL A 58 11.44 3.08 -0.61
C VAL A 58 11.46 3.70 0.80
N ALA A 59 12.63 3.72 1.46
CA ALA A 59 12.78 4.34 2.77
C ALA A 59 12.53 5.86 2.72
N GLU A 60 13.13 6.54 1.73
CA GLU A 60 12.94 7.98 1.51
C GLU A 60 11.49 8.30 1.11
N ALA A 61 10.87 7.48 0.26
CA ALA A 61 9.47 7.61 -0.11
C ALA A 61 8.54 7.51 1.09
N LYS A 62 8.77 6.55 2.00
CA LYS A 62 7.99 6.40 3.23
C LYS A 62 8.07 7.65 4.11
N ILE A 63 9.26 8.23 4.25
CA ILE A 63 9.47 9.47 5.02
C ILE A 63 8.76 10.64 4.35
N ALA A 64 8.89 10.79 3.03
CA ALA A 64 8.24 11.85 2.28
C ALA A 64 6.71 11.78 2.38
N VAL A 65 6.12 10.58 2.20
CA VAL A 65 4.67 10.37 2.34
C VAL A 65 4.20 10.68 3.76
N LYS A 66 4.92 10.23 4.79
CA LYS A 66 4.59 10.54 6.18
C LYS A 66 4.55 12.05 6.41
N ARG A 67 5.56 12.78 5.91
CA ARG A 67 5.63 14.25 6.00
C ARG A 67 4.40 14.91 5.37
N ILE A 68 4.05 14.53 4.14
CA ILE A 68 2.87 15.08 3.43
C ILE A 68 1.58 14.83 4.21
N VAL A 69 1.42 13.65 4.80
CA VAL A 69 0.23 13.31 5.60
C VAL A 69 0.19 14.13 6.90
N ASP A 70 1.32 14.26 7.58
CA ASP A 70 1.42 15.04 8.81
C ASP A 70 1.15 16.53 8.56
N GLU A 71 1.67 17.10 7.46
CA GLU A 71 1.41 18.48 7.01
C GLU A 71 -0.07 18.73 6.68
N ARG A 72 -0.76 17.74 6.08
CA ARG A 72 -2.21 17.84 5.81
C ARG A 72 -3.03 17.85 7.10
N ARG A 73 -2.61 17.07 8.11
CA ARG A 73 -3.29 16.99 9.41
C ARG A 73 -3.09 18.24 10.25
N SER A 74 -1.95 18.91 10.15
CA SER A 74 -1.67 20.16 10.88
C SER A 74 -2.27 21.41 10.22
N SER A 75 -2.73 21.30 8.97
CA SER A 75 -3.36 22.38 8.21
C SER A 75 -4.90 22.37 8.28
N GLN A 76 -5.50 21.42 9.00
CA GLN A 76 -6.93 21.34 9.33
C GLN A 76 -7.16 21.73 10.79
#